data_AF-A0A959Y286-F1
#
_entry.id   AF-A0A959Y286-F1
#
_cell.length_a   1.000
_cell.length_b   1.000
_cell.length_c   1.000
_cell.angle_alpha   90.00
_cell.angle_beta   90.00
_cell.angle_gamma   90.00
#
_symmetry.space_group_name_H-M   'P 1'
#
loop_
_entity.id
_entity.type
_entity.pdbx_description
1 polymer ?
#
loop_
_entity_poly.entity_id
_entity_poly.type
_entity_poly.pdbx_seq_one_letter_code
_entity_poly.pdbx_strand_id
1 'polypeptide(L)'
;MSRIHLSLFIASAFIACSEQDNTPFEAPITAKASEGLFVARSAKDTGIDFVNSVPENNEQNYYIYEYFYNGGGVAVGDVNNDGLPDIYFTSNLTQDKLYLNEGGLRFKDVTMSSLPK
;
A
#
# COMPACT_ATOMS: atom_id res chain seq x y z
N MET A 1 -52.07 -1.46 -56.54
CA MET A 1 -52.58 -1.74 -55.17
C MET A 1 -51.40 -1.89 -54.24
N SER A 2 -51.39 -1.10 -53.15
CA SER A 2 -50.50 -1.14 -51.96
C SER A 2 -48.98 -1.00 -52.19
N ARG A 3 -48.37 0.17 -51.94
CA ARG A 3 -47.67 0.60 -50.68
C ARG A 3 -46.54 -0.36 -50.29
N ILE A 4 -45.29 0.10 -50.15
CA ILE A 4 -44.72 0.50 -48.85
C ILE A 4 -43.42 1.30 -49.07
N HIS A 5 -43.30 2.45 -48.40
CA HIS A 5 -42.10 3.28 -48.29
C HIS A 5 -41.03 2.55 -47.44
N LEU A 6 -39.84 2.31 -47.98
CA LEU A 6 -38.69 1.75 -47.23
C LEU A 6 -37.50 2.74 -47.16
N SER A 7 -37.78 4.04 -47.23
CA SER A 7 -36.73 5.08 -47.25
C SER A 7 -36.44 5.71 -45.89
N LEU A 8 -36.86 5.10 -44.77
CA LEU A 8 -36.78 5.77 -43.46
C LEU A 8 -36.32 4.84 -42.32
N PHE A 9 -35.25 4.07 -42.49
CA PHE A 9 -34.69 3.25 -41.39
C PHE A 9 -33.17 3.05 -41.42
N ILE A 10 -32.42 3.95 -42.07
CA ILE A 10 -30.94 3.91 -42.08
C ILE A 10 -30.31 5.09 -41.31
N ALA A 11 -31.11 5.98 -40.72
CA ALA A 11 -30.61 7.18 -40.02
C ALA A 11 -30.59 7.09 -38.48
N SER A 12 -30.96 5.95 -37.88
CA SER A 12 -31.02 5.80 -36.41
C SER A 12 -29.89 4.95 -35.80
N ALA A 13 -28.95 4.45 -36.61
CA ALA A 13 -27.85 3.61 -36.11
C ALA A 13 -26.56 4.38 -35.75
N PHE A 14 -26.53 5.72 -35.93
CA PHE A 14 -25.36 6.55 -35.60
C PHE A 14 -25.48 7.36 -34.31
N ILE A 15 -26.57 7.23 -33.54
CA ILE A 15 -26.78 7.97 -32.27
C ILE A 15 -26.77 7.00 -31.06
N ALA A 16 -26.05 5.88 -31.17
CA ALA A 16 -26.00 4.85 -30.13
C ALA A 16 -24.56 4.43 -29.78
N CYS A 17 -23.59 5.33 -29.93
CA CYS A 17 -22.34 5.22 -29.18
C CYS A 17 -22.46 6.09 -27.94
N SER A 18 -22.64 5.39 -26.82
CA SER A 18 -22.63 5.82 -25.44
C SER A 18 -21.66 6.98 -25.17
N GLU A 19 -22.15 8.03 -24.53
CA GLU A 19 -21.31 8.86 -23.66
C GLU A 19 -20.63 7.91 -22.67
N GLN A 20 -19.32 7.71 -22.86
CA GLN A 20 -18.50 7.13 -21.82
C GLN A 20 -18.38 8.23 -20.78
N ASP A 21 -19.16 8.10 -19.70
CA ASP A 21 -19.05 8.94 -18.52
C ASP A 21 -17.68 8.68 -17.91
N ASN A 22 -16.69 9.39 -18.45
CA ASN A 22 -15.30 9.39 -18.01
C ASN A 22 -15.11 10.38 -16.86
N THR A 23 -16.20 10.86 -16.25
CA THR A 23 -16.12 11.67 -15.04
C THR A 23 -15.50 10.78 -13.96
N PRO A 24 -14.33 11.14 -13.41
CA PRO A 24 -13.89 10.54 -12.17
C PRO A 24 -15.06 10.62 -11.19
N PHE A 25 -15.28 9.56 -10.40
CA PHE A 25 -16.18 9.63 -9.27
C PHE A 25 -15.65 10.71 -8.31
N GLU A 26 -16.07 11.95 -8.52
CA GLU A 26 -15.95 13.01 -7.53
C GLU A 26 -17.05 12.75 -6.51
N ALA A 27 -16.72 11.96 -5.49
CA ALA A 27 -17.48 11.98 -4.26
C ALA A 27 -17.67 13.46 -3.85
N PRO A 28 -18.86 13.88 -3.41
CA PRO A 28 -19.07 15.24 -2.93
C PRO A 28 -18.32 15.40 -1.61
N ILE A 29 -17.01 15.70 -1.68
CA ILE A 29 -16.21 16.07 -0.52
C ILE A 29 -16.21 17.60 -0.44
N THR A 30 -17.39 18.17 -0.20
CA THR A 30 -17.50 19.45 0.50
C THR A 30 -17.46 19.21 2.02
N ALA A 31 -16.59 18.31 2.47
CA ALA A 31 -16.09 18.35 3.84
C ALA A 31 -14.83 19.20 3.78
N LYS A 32 -14.83 20.34 4.48
CA LYS A 32 -13.61 21.05 4.81
C LYS A 32 -12.65 20.02 5.41
N ALA A 33 -11.63 19.61 4.65
CA ALA A 33 -10.68 18.62 5.11
C ALA A 33 -10.12 19.12 6.44
N SER A 34 -10.54 18.50 7.55
CA SER A 34 -9.80 18.62 8.79
C SER A 34 -8.38 18.19 8.44
N GLU A 35 -7.37 18.96 8.83
CA GLU A 35 -5.99 18.48 8.82
C GLU A 35 -6.01 17.06 9.40
N GLY A 36 -5.64 16.07 8.58
CA GLY A 36 -5.85 14.67 8.93
C GLY A 36 -5.17 14.34 10.26
N LEU A 37 -5.75 13.41 11.03
CA LEU A 37 -5.16 12.96 12.31
C LEU A 37 -3.78 12.32 12.14
N PHE A 38 -3.40 11.98 10.91
CA PHE A 38 -2.15 11.32 10.56
C PHE A 38 -1.37 12.14 9.54
N VAL A 39 -0.07 12.26 9.77
CA VAL A 39 0.88 12.90 8.86
C VAL A 39 1.85 11.83 8.38
N ALA A 40 1.89 11.61 7.06
CA ALA A 40 2.87 10.71 6.46
C ALA A 40 4.29 11.25 6.69
N ARG A 41 5.23 10.36 7.03
CA ARG A 41 6.65 10.69 7.20
C ARG A 41 7.47 9.86 6.21
N SER A 42 8.48 10.47 5.60
CA SER A 42 9.33 9.75 4.64
C SER A 42 10.40 8.93 5.38
N ALA A 43 10.90 7.87 4.73
CA ALA A 43 12.04 7.10 5.21
C ALA A 43 13.28 7.98 5.48
N LYS A 44 13.45 9.04 4.68
CA LYS A 44 14.53 10.02 4.87
C LYS A 44 14.37 10.83 6.16
N ASP A 45 13.14 11.16 6.54
CA ASP A 45 12.86 11.94 7.74
C ASP A 45 12.96 11.09 9.00
N THR A 46 12.54 9.82 8.93
CA THR A 46 12.46 8.91 10.07
C THR A 46 13.66 8.00 10.22
N GLY A 47 14.39 7.70 9.15
CA GLY A 47 15.40 6.65 9.14
C GLY A 47 14.83 5.23 9.05
N ILE A 48 13.50 5.06 8.89
CA ILE A 48 12.85 3.75 8.73
C ILE A 48 12.65 3.48 7.23
N ASP A 49 13.38 2.51 6.70
CA ASP A 49 13.37 2.10 5.29
C ASP A 49 13.09 0.59 5.10
N PHE A 50 12.67 -0.11 6.16
CA PHE A 50 12.38 -1.54 6.13
C PHE A 50 11.27 -1.90 5.15
N VAL A 51 11.50 -2.98 4.40
CA VAL A 51 10.50 -3.59 3.50
C VAL A 51 10.54 -5.11 3.69
N ASN A 52 9.42 -5.70 4.08
CA ASN A 52 9.22 -7.14 4.03
C ASN A 52 8.94 -7.57 2.58
N SER A 53 10.00 -7.83 1.83
CA SER A 53 9.90 -8.24 0.42
C SER A 53 9.65 -9.75 0.32
N VAL A 54 8.53 -10.12 -0.29
CA VAL A 54 8.12 -11.52 -0.50
C VAL A 54 7.93 -11.77 -2.00
N PRO A 55 9.03 -11.90 -2.78
CA PRO A 55 8.94 -12.10 -4.22
C PRO A 55 8.41 -13.49 -4.55
N GLU A 56 7.56 -13.57 -5.57
CA GLU A 56 6.98 -14.82 -6.05
C GLU A 56 7.76 -15.43 -7.21
N ASN A 57 7.67 -16.75 -7.33
CA ASN A 57 8.05 -17.50 -8.53
C ASN A 57 7.21 -18.78 -8.66
N ASN A 58 7.47 -19.57 -9.70
CA ASN A 58 6.69 -20.79 -9.98
C ASN A 58 6.74 -21.84 -8.86
N GLU A 59 7.76 -21.80 -7.99
CA GLU A 59 7.95 -22.72 -6.87
C GLU A 59 7.55 -22.10 -5.53
N GLN A 60 7.62 -20.77 -5.41
CA GLN A 60 7.34 -20.00 -4.20
C GLN A 60 6.21 -19.01 -4.47
N ASN A 61 4.98 -19.46 -4.25
CA ASN A 61 3.77 -18.66 -4.36
C ASN A 61 2.66 -19.29 -3.53
N TYR A 62 1.55 -18.55 -3.38
CA TYR A 62 0.39 -18.98 -2.62
C TYR A 62 -0.22 -20.32 -3.06
N TYR A 63 -0.23 -20.62 -4.37
CA TYR A 63 -0.83 -21.86 -4.88
C TYR A 63 -0.01 -23.10 -4.50
N ILE A 64 1.30 -22.96 -4.32
CA ILE A 64 2.18 -24.02 -3.83
C ILE A 64 2.14 -24.08 -2.29
N TYR A 65 2.11 -22.91 -1.64
CA TYR A 65 2.10 -22.79 -0.20
C TYR A 65 1.17 -21.67 0.27
N GLU A 66 0.00 -22.04 0.80
CA GLU A 66 -1.06 -21.12 1.22
C GLU A 66 -0.59 -20.07 2.26
N TYR A 67 0.43 -20.40 3.05
CA TYR A 67 0.97 -19.51 4.08
C TYR A 67 2.14 -18.65 3.60
N PHE A 68 2.41 -18.58 2.29
CA PHE A 68 3.61 -17.91 1.76
C PHE A 68 3.73 -16.43 2.18
N TYR A 69 2.61 -15.71 2.25
CA TYR A 69 2.60 -14.32 2.72
C TYR A 69 2.34 -14.19 4.22
N ASN A 70 2.01 -15.27 4.92
CA ASN A 70 1.74 -15.21 6.34
C ASN A 70 3.05 -15.03 7.09
N GLY A 71 3.13 -13.95 7.87
CA GLY A 71 4.33 -13.60 8.60
C GLY A 71 4.58 -12.10 8.57
N GLY A 72 5.75 -11.72 9.08
CA GLY A 72 6.08 -10.33 9.31
C GLY A 72 5.31 -9.74 10.49
N GLY A 73 5.60 -8.50 10.79
CA GLY A 73 5.04 -7.84 11.96
C GLY A 73 5.93 -6.72 12.47
N VAL A 74 5.38 -5.99 13.43
CA VAL A 74 6.07 -4.91 14.11
C VAL A 74 5.83 -5.05 15.60
N ALA A 75 6.91 -4.96 16.38
CA ALA A 75 6.87 -4.82 17.81
C ALA A 75 7.41 -3.44 18.20
N VAL A 76 6.84 -2.88 19.26
CA VAL A 76 7.27 -1.59 19.83
C VAL A 76 7.55 -1.79 21.30
N GLY A 77 8.71 -1.32 21.75
CA GLY A 77 9.14 -1.45 23.13
C GLY A 77 10.46 -0.72 23.37
N ASP A 78 10.75 -0.39 24.61
CA ASP A 78 12.02 0.25 25.00
C ASP A 78 13.08 -0.84 25.22
N VAL A 79 13.91 -1.08 24.20
CA VAL A 79 14.87 -2.20 24.17
C VAL A 79 16.17 -1.81 24.88
N ASN A 80 16.56 -0.53 24.81
CA ASN A 80 17.80 -0.03 25.39
C ASN A 80 17.64 0.64 26.76
N ASN A 81 16.40 0.73 27.29
CA ASN A 81 16.01 1.35 28.55
C ASN A 81 16.29 2.86 28.61
N ASP A 82 16.13 3.59 27.51
CA ASP A 82 16.30 5.04 27.47
C ASP A 82 14.98 5.83 27.63
N GLY A 83 13.85 5.11 27.76
CA GLY A 83 12.51 5.67 27.90
C GLY A 83 11.83 6.03 26.58
N LEU A 84 12.46 5.75 25.43
CA LEU A 84 11.87 5.92 24.11
C LEU A 84 11.38 4.58 23.54
N PRO A 85 10.25 4.57 22.81
CA PRO A 85 9.78 3.37 22.15
C PRO A 85 10.63 3.07 20.90
N ASP A 86 11.34 1.96 20.90
CA ASP A 86 12.06 1.40 19.75
C ASP A 86 11.13 0.53 18.89
N ILE A 87 11.60 0.16 17.69
CA ILE A 87 10.82 -0.62 16.72
C ILE A 87 11.61 -1.86 16.28
N TYR A 88 10.96 -3.01 16.34
CA TYR A 88 11.47 -4.25 15.76
C TYR A 88 10.54 -4.76 14.66
N PHE A 89 11.08 -4.97 13.46
CA PHE A 89 10.35 -5.56 12.34
C PHE A 89 10.78 -7.00 12.11
N THR A 90 9.81 -7.87 11.92
CA THR A 90 10.05 -9.24 11.43
C THR A 90 9.88 -9.31 9.92
N SER A 91 10.71 -10.11 9.28
CA SER A 91 10.65 -10.38 7.83
C SER A 91 10.32 -11.85 7.55
N ASN A 92 9.68 -12.12 6.42
CA ASN A 92 9.36 -13.48 6.01
C ASN A 92 10.58 -14.18 5.40
N LEU A 93 11.27 -13.49 4.49
CA LEU A 93 12.32 -14.07 3.64
C LEU A 93 13.67 -13.34 3.73
N THR A 94 13.73 -12.22 4.45
CA THR A 94 14.95 -11.44 4.63
C THR A 94 15.28 -11.29 6.11
N GLN A 95 16.28 -10.49 6.45
CA GLN A 95 16.67 -10.24 7.83
C GLN A 95 15.63 -9.35 8.53
N ASP A 96 15.26 -9.73 9.75
CA ASP A 96 14.58 -8.85 10.71
C ASP A 96 15.41 -7.58 10.98
N LYS A 97 14.74 -6.52 11.44
CA LYS A 97 15.40 -5.23 11.71
C LYS A 97 15.05 -4.67 13.07
N LEU A 98 16.06 -4.21 13.81
CA LEU A 98 15.91 -3.44 15.04
C LEU A 98 16.30 -1.98 14.79
N TYR A 99 15.37 -1.07 15.07
CA TYR A 99 15.54 0.37 14.96
C TYR A 99 15.43 1.01 16.35
N LEU A 100 16.50 1.65 16.83
CA LEU A 100 16.44 2.44 18.06
C LEU A 100 15.91 3.84 17.78
N ASN A 101 15.06 4.35 18.66
CA ASN A 101 14.50 5.69 18.59
C ASN A 101 15.49 6.71 19.13
N GLU A 102 15.89 7.68 18.31
CA GLU A 102 16.79 8.78 18.71
C GLU A 102 16.00 10.04 19.14
N GLY A 103 14.67 9.92 19.26
CA GLY A 103 13.75 11.02 19.55
C GLY A 103 13.24 11.71 18.28
N GLY A 104 12.15 12.46 18.40
CA GLY A 104 11.59 13.25 17.28
C GLY A 104 11.16 12.43 16.07
N LEU A 105 10.78 11.16 16.26
CA LEU A 105 10.47 10.19 15.22
C LEU A 105 11.64 9.90 14.27
N ARG A 106 12.89 10.03 14.75
CA ARG A 106 14.09 9.59 14.05
C ARG A 106 14.57 8.27 14.66
N PHE A 107 14.99 7.37 13.79
CA PHE A 107 15.35 6.01 14.15
C PHE A 107 16.65 5.61 13.46
N LYS A 108 17.39 4.72 14.11
CA LYS A 108 18.65 4.17 13.61
C LYS A 108 18.58 2.65 13.56
N ASP A 109 18.84 2.07 12.38
CA ASP A 109 19.04 0.63 12.24
C ASP A 109 20.30 0.21 13.00
N VAL A 110 20.12 -0.61 14.05
CA VAL A 110 21.20 -1.17 14.87
C VAL A 110 21.32 -2.69 14.71
N THR A 111 20.61 -3.27 13.75
CA THR A 111 20.46 -4.73 13.57
C THR A 111 21.80 -5.45 13.66
N MET A 112 22.80 -5.00 12.91
CA MET A 112 24.12 -5.65 12.87
C MET A 112 24.88 -5.58 14.19
N SER A 113 24.78 -4.47 14.92
CA SER A 113 25.43 -4.30 16.22
C SER A 113 24.75 -5.06 17.35
N SER A 114 23.49 -5.45 17.17
CA SER A 114 22.67 -6.12 18.18
C SER A 114 22.72 -7.65 18.09
N LEU A 115 23.38 -8.21 17.06
CA LEU A 115 23.55 -9.65 16.94
C LEU A 115 24.64 -10.17 17.89
N PRO A 116 24.50 -11.40 18.43
CA PRO A 116 25.57 -12.06 19.15
C PRO A 116 26.84 -12.17 18.30
N LYS A 117 28.00 -12.04 18.94
CA LYS A 117 29.31 -12.25 18.32
C LYS A 117 29.75 -13.69 18.40
#